data_AF-A0A2N1RGX2-F1
#
_entry.id   AF-A0A2N1RGX2-F1
#
_cell.length_a   1.000
_cell.length_b   1.000
_cell.length_c   1.000
_cell.angle_alpha   90.00
_cell.angle_beta   90.00
_cell.angle_gamma   90.00
#
_symmetry.space_group_name_H-M   'P 1'
#
loop_
_entity.id
_entity.type
_entity.pdbx_description
1 polymer ?
#
loop_
_entity_poly.entity_id
_entity_poly.type
_entity_poly.pdbx_seq_one_letter_code
_entity_poly.pdbx_strand_id
1 'polypeptide(L)'
;MKTELTERTRSSKLWRDIKRHRAIYLLLVIPMTYFFLFKYIPIWNGQIAFRNFLPRKGVLGSPWIGFANFTEFFNSFYFWELLRNTVMYSVGKLLISVPLSIILAVSIYECRRPHLRRTVQTLTYLPHFLSWVIMYGILLVLLAPGDGLLNDVIKFFGGRGLDFLTNVNAFPWVVLLSDAWKE
;
A
#
# COMPACT_ATOMS: atom_id res chain seq x y z
N MET A 1 19.80 -22.93 -49.23
CA MET A 1 19.08 -21.92 -50.03
C MET A 1 17.55 -22.10 -49.95
N LYS A 2 16.96 -22.24 -48.75
CA LYS A 2 15.49 -22.28 -48.53
C LYS A 2 15.03 -21.53 -47.27
N THR A 3 15.96 -21.12 -46.41
CA THR A 3 15.70 -20.41 -45.15
C THR A 3 15.50 -18.89 -45.32
N GLU A 4 15.98 -18.28 -46.40
CA GLU A 4 15.87 -16.82 -46.61
C GLU A 4 14.51 -16.36 -47.20
N LEU A 5 13.76 -17.27 -47.84
CA LEU A 5 12.51 -16.90 -48.53
C LEU A 5 11.29 -16.85 -47.58
N THR A 6 11.38 -17.44 -46.38
CA THR A 6 10.28 -17.51 -45.42
C THR A 6 10.22 -16.30 -44.46
N GLU A 7 11.34 -15.59 -44.26
CA GLU A 7 11.37 -14.39 -43.41
C GLU A 7 10.76 -13.15 -44.08
N ARG A 8 10.98 -12.99 -45.39
CA ARG A 8 10.49 -11.81 -46.15
C ARG A 8 8.96 -11.69 -46.18
N THR A 9 8.25 -12.82 -46.12
CA THR A 9 6.76 -12.85 -46.14
C THR A 9 6.12 -12.58 -44.76
N ARG A 10 6.85 -12.81 -43.66
CA ARG A 10 6.32 -12.59 -42.30
C ARG A 10 6.45 -11.12 -41.87
N SER A 11 7.56 -10.48 -42.23
CA SER A 11 7.82 -9.06 -41.95
C SER A 11 6.84 -8.12 -42.68
N SER A 12 6.51 -8.41 -43.95
CA SER A 12 5.55 -7.59 -44.71
C SER A 12 4.12 -7.70 -44.17
N LYS A 13 3.72 -8.86 -43.64
CA LYS A 13 2.44 -9.06 -42.97
C LYS A 13 2.35 -8.27 -41.66
N LEU A 14 3.39 -8.32 -40.82
CA LEU A 14 3.45 -7.56 -39.56
C LEU A 14 3.34 -6.06 -39.79
N TRP A 15 4.08 -5.51 -40.76
CA TRP A 15 4.04 -4.09 -41.08
C TRP A 15 2.67 -3.66 -41.62
N ARG A 16 2.02 -4.52 -42.42
CA ARG A 16 0.66 -4.30 -42.92
C ARG A 16 -0.37 -4.32 -41.78
N ASP A 17 -0.21 -5.22 -40.83
CA ASP A 17 -1.09 -5.33 -39.66
C ASP A 17 -0.89 -4.17 -38.67
N ILE A 18 0.35 -3.70 -38.47
CA ILE A 18 0.63 -2.49 -37.67
C ILE A 18 -0.01 -1.27 -38.32
N LYS A 19 0.14 -1.10 -39.63
CA LYS A 19 -0.48 0.01 -40.37
C LYS A 19 -2.01 -0.06 -40.32
N ARG A 20 -2.58 -1.27 -40.39
CA ARG A 20 -4.03 -1.52 -40.26
C ARG A 20 -4.56 -1.13 -38.87
N HIS A 21 -3.80 -1.41 -37.81
CA HIS A 21 -4.18 -1.12 -36.42
C HIS A 21 -3.51 0.14 -35.84
N ARG A 22 -3.03 1.05 -36.69
CA ARG A 22 -2.28 2.26 -36.28
C ARG A 22 -2.99 3.10 -35.22
N ALA A 23 -4.32 3.16 -35.25
CA ALA A 23 -5.12 3.92 -34.28
C ALA A 23 -5.04 3.31 -32.88
N ILE A 24 -5.05 1.97 -32.78
CA ILE A 24 -4.90 1.24 -31.51
C ILE A 24 -3.49 1.46 -30.96
N TYR A 25 -2.46 1.37 -31.80
CA TYR A 25 -1.10 1.65 -31.38
C TYR A 25 -0.92 3.08 -30.90
N LEU A 26 -1.52 4.07 -31.57
CA LEU A 26 -1.45 5.48 -31.16
C LEU A 26 -2.13 5.70 -29.79
N LEU A 27 -3.28 5.07 -29.55
CA LEU A 27 -3.93 5.13 -28.23
C LEU A 27 -3.09 4.45 -27.14
N LEU A 28 -2.34 3.40 -27.49
CA LEU A 28 -1.45 2.69 -26.57
C LEU A 28 -0.18 3.50 -26.22
N VAL A 29 0.28 4.41 -27.09
CA VAL A 29 1.46 5.25 -26.82
C VAL A 29 1.28 6.07 -25.55
N ILE A 30 0.08 6.59 -25.27
CA ILE A 30 -0.18 7.43 -24.09
C ILE A 30 0.07 6.67 -22.77
N PRO A 31 -0.62 5.55 -22.47
CA PRO A 31 -0.36 4.80 -21.25
C PRO A 31 1.06 4.22 -21.24
N MET A 32 1.58 3.77 -22.39
CA MET A 32 2.94 3.20 -22.44
C MET A 32 4.00 4.23 -22.07
N THR A 33 3.86 5.47 -22.55
CA THR A 33 4.76 6.58 -22.20
C THR A 33 4.65 6.90 -20.71
N TYR A 34 3.43 6.92 -20.15
CA TYR A 34 3.24 7.08 -18.71
C TYR A 34 3.96 5.99 -17.90
N PHE A 35 3.78 4.72 -18.24
CA PHE A 35 4.48 3.62 -17.57
C PHE A 35 5.99 3.75 -17.70
N PHE A 36 6.49 4.08 -18.89
CA PHE A 36 7.92 4.25 -19.12
C PHE A 36 8.51 5.34 -18.23
N LEU A 37 7.90 6.53 -18.24
CA LEU A 37 8.40 7.69 -17.50
C LEU A 37 8.22 7.56 -15.98
N PHE A 38 7.06 7.08 -15.52
CA PHE A 38 6.70 7.12 -14.10
C PHE A 38 6.85 5.78 -13.36
N LYS A 39 7.07 4.67 -14.06
CA LYS A 39 7.29 3.35 -13.43
C LYS A 39 8.66 2.78 -13.75
N TYR A 40 9.06 2.71 -15.03
CA TYR A 40 10.33 2.10 -15.42
C TYR A 40 11.56 2.97 -15.10
N ILE A 41 11.49 4.28 -15.34
CA ILE A 41 12.60 5.19 -14.99
C ILE A 41 12.89 5.18 -13.47
N PRO A 42 11.89 5.27 -12.56
CA PRO A 42 12.15 5.12 -11.13
C PRO A 42 12.78 3.78 -10.74
N ILE A 43 12.34 2.67 -11.34
CA ILE A 43 12.95 1.34 -11.11
C ILE A 43 14.41 1.33 -11.56
N TRP A 44 14.72 1.93 -12.72
CA TRP A 44 16.10 2.10 -13.17
C TRP A 44 16.95 2.94 -12.21
N ASN A 45 16.36 3.96 -11.59
CA ASN A 45 17.02 4.75 -10.54
C ASN A 45 17.18 3.98 -9.23
N GLY A 46 16.50 2.85 -9.04
CA GLY A 46 16.70 1.94 -7.89
C GLY A 46 18.13 1.44 -7.72
N GLN A 47 18.99 1.60 -8.75
CA GLN A 47 20.44 1.38 -8.64
C GLN A 47 21.13 2.24 -7.55
N ILE A 48 20.48 3.29 -7.04
CA ILE A 48 20.94 4.09 -5.88
C ILE A 48 21.30 3.18 -4.70
N ALA A 49 20.57 2.08 -4.48
CA ALA A 49 20.83 1.15 -3.39
C ALA A 49 22.23 0.50 -3.46
N PHE A 50 22.86 0.48 -4.63
CA PHE A 50 24.20 -0.09 -4.85
C PHE A 50 25.31 0.96 -4.93
N ARG A 51 24.99 2.23 -4.64
CA ARG A 51 25.91 3.37 -4.76
C ARG A 51 26.01 4.11 -3.42
N ASN A 52 27.16 4.74 -3.18
CA ASN A 52 27.29 5.73 -2.11
C ASN A 52 26.72 7.06 -2.62
N PHE A 53 25.41 7.24 -2.47
CA PHE A 53 24.68 8.32 -3.09
C PHE A 53 25.05 9.69 -2.51
N LEU A 54 25.64 10.54 -3.36
CA LEU A 54 25.90 11.94 -3.06
C LEU A 54 24.93 12.81 -3.88
N PRO A 55 23.99 13.54 -3.25
CA PRO A 55 23.02 14.36 -3.97
C PRO A 55 23.64 15.31 -4.99
N ARG A 56 24.83 15.86 -4.67
CA ARG A 56 25.58 16.77 -5.55
C ARG A 56 26.09 16.11 -6.85
N LYS A 57 26.31 14.79 -6.84
CA LYS A 57 26.82 14.03 -8.01
C LYS A 57 25.70 13.29 -8.77
N GLY A 58 24.47 13.30 -8.23
CA GLY A 58 23.36 12.53 -8.77
C GLY A 58 23.60 11.01 -8.69
N VAL A 59 22.65 10.25 -9.24
CA VAL A 59 22.68 8.77 -9.18
C VAL A 59 23.84 8.19 -9.98
N LEU A 60 24.03 8.63 -11.22
CA LEU A 60 25.04 8.08 -12.13
C LEU A 60 26.47 8.48 -11.76
N GLY A 61 26.67 9.67 -11.17
CA GLY A 61 27.98 10.18 -10.74
C GLY A 61 28.40 9.70 -9.35
N SER A 62 27.51 9.03 -8.60
CA SER A 62 27.82 8.46 -7.30
C SER A 62 28.59 7.13 -7.44
N PRO A 63 29.65 6.90 -6.64
CA PRO A 63 30.48 5.71 -6.77
C PRO A 63 29.71 4.44 -6.44
N TRP A 64 29.95 3.38 -7.20
CA TRP A 64 29.34 2.07 -7.01
C TRP A 64 30.03 1.34 -5.86
N ILE A 65 29.25 0.92 -4.86
CA ILE A 65 29.75 0.24 -3.65
C ILE A 65 29.21 -1.20 -3.53
N GLY A 66 28.53 -1.70 -4.56
CA GLY A 66 27.97 -3.05 -4.57
C GLY A 66 26.92 -3.22 -3.46
N PHE A 67 27.09 -4.24 -2.63
CA PHE A 67 26.11 -4.59 -1.59
C PHE A 67 26.36 -3.97 -0.22
N ALA A 68 27.28 -3.01 -0.10
CA ALA A 68 27.67 -2.44 1.20
C ALA A 68 26.47 -1.92 2.02
N ASN A 69 25.55 -1.17 1.40
CA ASN A 69 24.32 -0.68 2.03
C ASN A 69 23.43 -1.81 2.55
N PHE A 70 23.36 -2.94 1.83
CA PHE A 70 22.58 -4.10 2.23
C PHE A 70 23.21 -4.80 3.43
N THR A 71 24.53 -5.00 3.41
CA THR A 71 25.27 -5.57 4.54
C THR A 71 25.13 -4.70 5.79
N GLU A 72 25.23 -3.38 5.66
CA GLU A 72 25.01 -2.45 6.77
C GLU A 72 23.57 -2.52 7.30
N PHE A 73 22.59 -2.55 6.40
CA PHE A 73 21.19 -2.67 6.78
C PHE A 73 20.88 -3.99 7.51
N PHE A 74 21.35 -5.14 7.00
CA PHE A 74 21.10 -6.45 7.61
C PHE A 74 21.80 -6.62 8.96
N ASN A 75 22.94 -5.95 9.17
CA ASN A 75 23.67 -5.97 10.43
C ASN A 75 23.23 -4.86 11.40
N SER A 76 22.26 -4.03 11.01
CA SER A 76 21.70 -2.98 11.88
C SER A 76 20.95 -3.60 13.05
N PHE A 77 21.07 -2.98 14.23
CA PHE A 77 20.34 -3.35 15.45
C PHE A 77 18.82 -3.42 15.23
N TYR A 78 18.28 -2.58 14.34
CA TYR A 78 16.84 -2.49 14.08
C TYR A 78 16.32 -3.47 13.02
N PHE A 79 17.18 -4.16 12.27
CA PHE A 79 16.76 -4.94 11.11
C PHE A 79 15.69 -5.98 11.45
N TRP A 80 15.96 -6.80 12.47
CA TRP A 80 15.06 -7.89 12.82
C TRP A 80 13.76 -7.39 13.46
N GLU A 81 13.83 -6.29 14.21
CA GLU A 81 12.65 -5.64 14.78
C GLU A 81 11.75 -5.09 13.67
N LEU A 82 12.32 -4.37 12.69
CA LEU A 82 11.58 -3.84 11.55
C LEU A 82 10.94 -4.96 10.74
N LEU A 83 11.71 -6.00 10.39
CA LEU A 83 11.19 -7.11 9.59
C LEU A 83 10.05 -7.84 10.32
N ARG A 84 10.24 -8.18 11.60
CA ARG A 84 9.21 -8.84 12.40
C ARG A 84 7.96 -7.98 12.50
N ASN A 85 8.11 -6.69 12.80
CA ASN A 85 6.98 -5.79 12.94
C ASN A 85 6.23 -5.64 11.60
N THR A 86 6.94 -5.46 10.48
CA THR A 86 6.30 -5.39 9.15
C THR A 86 5.53 -6.66 8.84
N VAL A 87 6.12 -7.83 9.03
CA VAL A 87 5.44 -9.12 8.79
C VAL A 87 4.24 -9.28 9.72
N MET A 88 4.40 -8.95 11.00
CA MET A 88 3.32 -9.01 11.98
C MET A 88 2.15 -8.08 11.59
N TYR A 89 2.42 -6.86 11.15
CA TYR A 89 1.38 -5.95 10.67
C TYR A 89 0.72 -6.47 9.39
N SER A 90 1.49 -6.92 8.40
CA SER A 90 0.93 -7.44 7.15
C SER A 90 0.03 -8.66 7.38
N VAL A 91 0.49 -9.61 8.20
CA VAL A 91 -0.29 -10.81 8.53
C VAL A 91 -1.48 -10.45 9.43
N GLY A 92 -1.27 -9.61 10.44
CA GLY A 92 -2.34 -9.16 11.35
C GLY A 92 -3.47 -8.44 10.61
N LYS A 93 -3.13 -7.58 9.65
CA LYS A 93 -4.12 -6.91 8.77
C LYS A 93 -4.94 -7.92 8.00
N LEU A 94 -4.29 -8.91 7.38
CA LEU A 94 -5.00 -9.95 6.64
C LEU A 94 -5.91 -10.78 7.56
N LEU A 95 -5.42 -11.19 8.73
CA LEU A 95 -6.17 -12.03 9.67
C LEU A 95 -7.35 -11.30 10.33
N ILE A 96 -7.30 -9.97 10.44
CA ILE A 96 -8.38 -9.19 11.05
C ILE A 96 -9.33 -8.66 9.97
N SER A 97 -8.80 -7.96 8.96
CA SER A 97 -9.62 -7.29 7.95
C SER A 97 -10.37 -8.29 7.10
N VAL A 98 -9.75 -9.40 6.66
CA VAL A 98 -10.45 -10.35 5.77
C VAL A 98 -11.66 -11.01 6.45
N PRO A 99 -11.55 -11.62 7.65
CA PRO A 99 -12.72 -12.16 8.32
C PRO A 99 -13.75 -11.08 8.64
N LEU A 100 -13.33 -9.88 9.06
CA LEU A 100 -14.23 -8.77 9.37
C LEU A 100 -15.03 -8.34 8.13
N SER A 101 -14.39 -8.18 6.97
CA SER A 101 -15.05 -7.83 5.71
C SER A 101 -16.01 -8.93 5.27
N ILE A 102 -15.66 -10.21 5.43
CA ILE A 102 -16.55 -11.33 5.09
C ILE A 102 -17.77 -11.34 6.02
N ILE A 103 -17.57 -11.23 7.33
CA ILE A 103 -18.67 -11.20 8.31
C ILE A 103 -19.61 -10.04 8.01
N LEU A 104 -19.06 -8.85 7.74
CA LEU A 104 -19.85 -7.68 7.40
C LEU A 104 -20.62 -7.89 6.08
N ALA A 105 -19.98 -8.41 5.04
CA ALA A 105 -20.62 -8.67 3.76
C ALA A 105 -21.80 -9.64 3.89
N VAL A 106 -21.61 -10.75 4.63
CA VAL A 106 -22.68 -11.72 4.90
C VAL A 106 -23.78 -11.08 5.75
N SER A 107 -23.44 -10.30 6.78
CA SER A 107 -24.41 -9.61 7.63
C SER A 107 -25.28 -8.62 6.86
N ILE A 108 -24.69 -7.88 5.92
CA ILE A 108 -25.40 -6.96 5.02
C ILE A 108 -26.26 -7.75 4.02
N TYR A 109 -25.77 -8.86 3.50
CA TYR A 109 -26.50 -9.73 2.57
C TYR A 109 -27.76 -10.33 3.20
N GLU A 110 -27.64 -10.88 4.41
CA GLU A 110 -28.75 -11.50 5.16
C GLU A 110 -29.74 -10.47 5.76
N CYS A 111 -29.43 -9.17 5.68
CA CYS A 111 -30.27 -8.13 6.22
C CYS A 111 -31.58 -7.97 5.41
N ARG A 112 -32.68 -8.48 5.97
CA ARG A 112 -34.03 -8.39 5.38
C ARG A 112 -34.59 -6.96 5.33
N ARG A 113 -34.10 -6.05 6.20
CA ARG A 113 -34.62 -4.67 6.31
C ARG A 113 -33.84 -3.74 5.36
N PRO A 114 -34.44 -3.24 4.27
CA PRO A 114 -33.71 -2.51 3.24
C PRO A 114 -33.14 -1.16 3.73
N HIS A 115 -33.86 -0.46 4.61
CA HIS A 115 -33.38 0.79 5.21
C HIS A 115 -32.15 0.56 6.11
N LEU A 116 -32.20 -0.45 6.98
CA LEU A 116 -31.07 -0.79 7.85
C LEU A 116 -29.84 -1.20 7.01
N ARG A 117 -30.04 -2.06 6.00
CA ARG A 117 -28.98 -2.47 5.07
C ARG A 117 -28.28 -1.27 4.44
N ARG A 118 -29.06 -0.33 3.89
CA ARG A 118 -28.52 0.87 3.21
C ARG A 118 -27.77 1.79 4.18
N THR A 119 -28.29 1.99 5.39
CA THR A 119 -27.64 2.83 6.41
C THR A 119 -26.32 2.23 6.87
N VAL A 120 -26.30 0.95 7.25
CA VAL A 120 -25.07 0.26 7.66
C VAL A 120 -24.04 0.31 6.55
N GLN A 121 -24.43 -0.02 5.32
CA GLN A 121 -23.54 0.05 4.16
C GLN A 121 -22.92 1.44 3.99
N THR A 122 -23.74 2.50 4.03
CA THR A 122 -23.25 3.87 3.88
C THR A 122 -22.26 4.25 4.99
N LEU A 123 -22.57 3.90 6.25
CA LEU A 123 -21.72 4.21 7.38
C LEU A 123 -20.41 3.42 7.35
N THR A 124 -20.44 2.15 6.94
CA THR A 124 -19.22 1.35 6.88
C THR A 124 -18.30 1.74 5.72
N TYR A 125 -18.83 2.23 4.59
CA TYR A 125 -17.98 2.72 3.50
C TYR A 125 -17.48 4.15 3.71
N LEU A 126 -18.05 4.92 4.64
CA LEU A 126 -17.66 6.32 4.89
C LEU A 126 -16.15 6.49 5.20
N PRO A 127 -15.51 5.68 6.06
CA PRO A 127 -14.09 5.82 6.41
C PRO A 127 -13.13 5.69 5.22
N HIS A 128 -13.49 4.87 4.22
CA HIS A 128 -12.70 4.68 3.00
C HIS A 128 -12.58 5.98 2.19
N PHE A 129 -13.58 6.86 2.25
CA PHE A 129 -13.54 8.16 1.58
C PHE A 129 -12.71 9.21 2.31
N LEU A 130 -12.44 9.02 3.61
CA LEU A 130 -11.63 9.96 4.39
C LEU A 130 -10.14 9.78 4.04
N SER A 131 -9.34 10.85 4.11
CA SER A 131 -7.88 10.71 3.96
C SER A 131 -7.26 10.07 5.22
N TRP A 132 -6.08 9.45 5.09
CA TRP A 132 -5.35 8.93 6.25
C TRP A 132 -5.02 10.02 7.29
N VAL A 133 -4.81 11.27 6.84
CA VAL A 133 -4.55 12.41 7.74
C VAL A 133 -5.78 12.73 8.60
N ILE A 134 -6.97 12.73 8.02
CA ILE A 134 -8.22 12.95 8.75
C ILE A 134 -8.46 11.80 9.74
N MET A 135 -8.25 10.56 9.31
CA MET A 135 -8.39 9.38 10.17
C MET A 135 -7.46 9.47 11.38
N TYR A 136 -6.21 9.87 11.18
CA TYR A 136 -5.26 10.06 12.28
C TYR A 136 -5.72 11.16 13.25
N GLY A 137 -6.25 12.28 12.74
CA GLY A 137 -6.84 13.33 13.58
C GLY A 137 -8.01 12.85 14.44
N ILE A 138 -8.91 12.03 13.87
CA ILE A 138 -10.01 11.42 14.61
C ILE A 138 -9.48 10.48 15.71
N LEU A 139 -8.51 9.61 15.37
CA LEU A 139 -7.91 8.68 16.34
C LEU A 139 -7.20 9.41 17.48
N LEU A 140 -6.48 10.50 17.19
CA LEU A 140 -5.84 11.33 18.22
C LEU A 140 -6.83 11.85 19.25
N VAL A 141 -7.99 12.34 18.80
CA VAL A 141 -9.04 12.86 19.69
C VAL A 141 -9.70 11.72 20.48
N LEU A 142 -10.01 10.60 19.82
CA LEU A 142 -10.69 9.46 20.47
C LEU A 142 -9.80 8.72 21.49
N LEU A 143 -8.50 8.66 21.22
CA LEU A 143 -7.50 7.90 21.99
C LEU A 143 -6.63 8.79 22.88
N ALA A 144 -6.97 10.08 23.04
CA ALA A 144 -6.21 11.01 23.85
C ALA A 144 -6.03 10.48 25.30
N PRO A 145 -4.83 10.53 25.90
CA PRO A 145 -4.58 9.98 27.23
C PRO A 145 -5.40 10.63 28.36
N GLY A 146 -5.64 11.95 28.24
CA GLY A 146 -6.38 12.75 29.21
C GLY A 146 -7.89 12.63 29.06
N ASP A 147 -8.41 13.11 27.93
CA ASP A 147 -9.84 13.33 27.68
C ASP A 147 -10.36 12.56 26.46
N GLY A 148 -9.69 11.45 26.10
CA GLY A 148 -10.12 10.61 24.98
C GLY A 148 -11.35 9.79 25.35
N LEU A 149 -12.33 9.73 24.44
CA LEU A 149 -13.58 8.99 24.65
C LEU A 149 -13.35 7.55 25.14
N LEU A 150 -12.36 6.85 24.59
CA LEU A 150 -12.05 5.48 25.00
C LEU A 150 -11.48 5.41 26.42
N ASN A 151 -10.66 6.38 26.81
CA ASN A 151 -10.13 6.46 28.17
C ASN A 151 -11.21 6.82 29.19
N ASP A 152 -12.15 7.69 28.83
CA ASP A 152 -13.28 8.03 29.69
C ASP A 152 -14.19 6.83 29.94
N VAL A 153 -14.45 6.03 28.89
CA VAL A 153 -15.17 4.75 29.05
C VAL A 153 -14.41 3.80 29.97
N ILE A 154 -13.09 3.65 29.82
CA ILE A 154 -12.29 2.78 30.71
C ILE A 154 -12.35 3.25 32.16
N LYS A 155 -12.19 4.55 32.40
CA LYS A 155 -12.26 5.14 33.75
C LYS A 155 -13.64 4.98 34.37
N PHE A 156 -14.71 5.10 33.58
CA PHE A 156 -16.09 4.89 34.03
C PHE A 156 -16.31 3.49 34.62
N PHE A 157 -15.69 2.46 34.04
CA PHE A 157 -15.71 1.09 34.56
C PHE A 157 -14.66 0.82 35.67
N GLY A 158 -14.01 1.86 36.21
CA GLY A 158 -13.03 1.76 37.29
C GLY A 158 -11.61 1.41 36.85
N GLY A 159 -11.32 1.44 35.55
CA GLY A 159 -9.99 1.24 34.99
C GLY A 159 -9.08 2.47 35.08
N ARG A 160 -7.81 2.31 34.69
CA ARG A 160 -6.86 3.42 34.53
C ARG A 160 -6.74 3.77 33.05
N GLY A 161 -6.63 5.06 32.74
CA GLY A 161 -6.40 5.53 31.38
C GLY A 161 -5.12 4.94 30.79
N LEU A 162 -5.17 4.57 29.51
CA LEU A 162 -4.07 4.03 28.75
C LEU A 162 -3.63 5.06 27.70
N ASP A 163 -2.33 5.28 27.57
CA ASP A 163 -1.80 6.04 26.44
C ASP A 163 -1.68 5.11 25.22
N PHE A 164 -2.77 4.98 24.48
CA PHE A 164 -2.87 4.07 23.33
C PHE A 164 -1.85 4.33 22.22
N LEU A 165 -1.41 5.58 22.08
CA LEU A 165 -0.57 6.00 20.96
C LEU A 165 0.93 5.85 21.25
N THR A 166 1.32 5.88 22.53
CA THR A 166 2.72 5.69 22.93
C THR A 166 3.00 4.31 23.53
N ASN A 167 1.95 3.58 23.93
CA ASN A 167 2.11 2.26 24.51
C ASN A 167 2.42 1.19 23.45
N VAL A 168 3.57 0.53 23.61
CA VAL A 168 4.10 -0.49 22.69
C VAL A 168 3.16 -1.69 22.51
N ASN A 169 2.34 -2.02 23.51
CA ASN A 169 1.40 -3.15 23.43
C ASN A 169 0.06 -2.74 22.81
N ALA A 170 -0.37 -1.49 23.00
CA ALA A 170 -1.67 -1.01 22.52
C ALA A 170 -1.60 -0.50 21.08
N PHE A 171 -0.51 0.18 20.72
CA PHE A 171 -0.33 0.81 19.42
C PHE A 171 -0.53 -0.17 18.23
N PRO A 172 0.00 -1.41 18.26
CA PRO A 172 -0.23 -2.34 17.17
C PRO A 172 -1.70 -2.64 16.92
N TRP A 173 -2.51 -2.76 17.99
CA TRP A 173 -3.95 -2.99 17.87
C TRP A 173 -4.68 -1.77 17.31
N VAL A 174 -4.28 -0.57 17.72
CA VAL A 174 -4.82 0.67 17.15
C VAL A 174 -4.59 0.71 15.64
N VAL A 175 -3.37 0.40 15.19
CA VAL A 175 -3.04 0.36 13.76
C VAL A 175 -3.88 -0.69 13.02
N LEU A 176 -3.94 -1.92 13.53
CA LEU A 176 -4.68 -2.99 12.86
C LEU A 176 -6.19 -2.72 12.78
N LEU A 177 -6.81 -2.26 13.86
CA LEU A 177 -8.24 -1.98 13.90
C LEU A 177 -8.62 -0.73 13.10
N SER A 178 -7.79 0.31 13.14
CA SER A 178 -8.02 1.51 12.34
C SER A 178 -7.88 1.25 10.85
N ASP A 179 -6.95 0.38 10.45
CA ASP A 179 -6.81 -0.08 9.06
C ASP A 179 -8.04 -0.87 8.62
N ALA A 180 -8.49 -1.83 9.43
CA ALA A 180 -9.70 -2.62 9.15
C ALA A 180 -11.00 -1.80 9.16
N TRP A 181 -11.03 -0.67 9.87
CA TRP A 181 -12.16 0.25 9.83
C TRP A 181 -12.12 1.17 8.60
N LYS A 182 -10.92 1.51 8.13
CA LYS A 182 -10.73 2.42 7.00
C LYS A 182 -10.92 1.72 5.65
N GLU A 183 -10.36 0.53 5.51
CA GLU A 183 -10.33 -0.28 4.27
C GLU A 183 -11.52 -1.25 4.20
#